data_AF-A0AB35IPH7-F1
#
_entry.id   AF-A0AB35IPH7-F1
#
_cell.length_a   1.000
_cell.length_b   1.000
_cell.length_c   1.000
_cell.angle_alpha   90.00
_cell.angle_beta   90.00
_cell.angle_gamma   90.00
#
_symmetry.space_group_name_H-M   'P 1'
#
loop_
_entity.id
_entity.type
_entity.pdbx_description
1 polymer ?
#
loop_
_entity_poly.entity_id
_entity_poly.type
_entity_poly.pdbx_seq_one_letter_code
_entity_poly.pdbx_strand_id
1 'polypeptide(L)'
;MANSDAVEPITLTGKNVTAAIDAYLFDALYGQEGIFEKGNKLKATIISNNKIRLSDGLLINQGHFLRIKPGMYEDLTIDNGTQNTKRCDCIVAEFRISSDGETHEIKVVKGTPGTVETVPKLTKNDLENGGSIRQLELYRVHLNGINISGVDKVAQSVYSFNSAVFYYE
;
A
#
# COMPACT_ATOMS: atom_id res chain seq x y z
N MET A 1 -28.52 10.86 27.87
CA MET A 1 -27.40 10.64 28.81
C MET A 1 -26.13 11.00 28.05
N ALA A 2 -25.30 11.91 28.57
CA ALA A 2 -23.98 12.14 27.96
C ALA A 2 -23.22 10.83 28.06
N ASN A 3 -22.77 10.29 26.94
CA ASN A 3 -22.05 9.02 26.90
C ASN A 3 -20.70 9.28 27.61
N SER A 4 -20.58 8.85 28.87
CA SER A 4 -19.42 9.16 29.72
C SER A 4 -18.10 8.63 29.16
N ASP A 5 -18.20 7.74 28.17
CA ASP A 5 -17.08 7.10 27.49
C ASP A 5 -16.85 7.65 26.08
N ALA A 6 -17.55 8.72 25.68
CA ALA A 6 -17.39 9.33 24.35
C ALA A 6 -16.04 10.05 24.18
N VAL A 7 -15.35 10.36 25.27
CA VAL A 7 -14.06 11.06 25.24
C VAL A 7 -12.96 10.10 25.69
N GLU A 8 -12.06 9.76 24.78
CA GLU A 8 -10.91 8.89 25.04
C GLU A 8 -9.62 9.70 25.16
N PRO A 9 -9.03 9.84 26.35
CA PRO A 9 -7.72 10.48 26.48
C PRO A 9 -6.60 9.51 26.08
N ILE A 10 -5.80 9.89 25.09
CA ILE A 10 -4.79 9.02 24.47
C ILE A 10 -3.44 9.04 25.22
N THR A 11 -2.90 10.24 25.52
CA THR A 11 -1.52 10.41 26.03
C THR A 11 -1.45 10.70 27.53
N LEU A 12 -1.98 9.79 28.35
CA LEU A 12 -1.96 9.90 29.82
C LEU A 12 -1.14 8.77 30.48
N THR A 13 -0.62 9.06 31.67
CA THR A 13 0.08 8.06 32.49
C THR A 13 -0.84 6.85 32.74
N GLY A 14 -0.35 5.65 32.42
CA GLY A 14 -1.10 4.40 32.58
C GLY A 14 -2.10 4.08 31.45
N LYS A 15 -2.13 4.87 30.36
CA LYS A 15 -2.87 4.54 29.14
C LYS A 15 -1.94 3.95 28.09
N ASN A 16 -2.46 3.00 27.31
CA ASN A 16 -1.74 2.38 26.20
C ASN A 16 -2.17 3.05 24.89
N VAL A 17 -1.22 3.26 23.99
CA VAL A 17 -1.51 3.59 22.59
C VAL A 17 -1.59 2.27 21.83
N THR A 18 -2.80 1.89 21.41
CA THR A 18 -2.99 0.69 20.58
C THR A 18 -2.53 0.96 19.15
N ALA A 19 -2.28 -0.09 18.36
CA ALA A 19 -1.91 0.07 16.95
C ALA A 19 -2.98 0.84 16.15
N ALA A 20 -4.26 0.65 16.47
CA ALA A 20 -5.37 1.40 15.87
C ALA A 20 -5.32 2.90 16.22
N ILE A 21 -5.04 3.25 17.48
CA ILE A 21 -4.90 4.67 17.88
C ILE A 21 -3.64 5.29 17.26
N ASP A 22 -2.53 4.55 17.21
CA ASP A 22 -1.30 5.01 16.55
C ASP A 22 -1.56 5.31 15.06
N ALA A 23 -2.21 4.38 14.34
CA ALA A 23 -2.61 4.57 12.95
C ALA A 23 -3.55 5.78 12.80
N TYR A 24 -4.58 5.90 13.65
CA TYR A 24 -5.50 7.05 13.64
C TYR A 24 -4.76 8.39 13.77
N LEU A 25 -3.80 8.49 14.69
CA LEU A 25 -2.99 9.68 14.85
C LEU A 25 -2.16 9.98 13.59
N PHE A 26 -1.56 8.96 12.98
CA PHE A 26 -0.79 9.14 11.75
C PHE A 26 -1.65 9.45 10.53
N ASP A 27 -2.86 8.90 10.44
CA ASP A 27 -3.81 9.27 9.38
C ASP A 27 -4.27 10.72 9.54
N ALA A 28 -4.53 11.17 10.78
CA ALA A 28 -4.82 12.58 11.06
C ALA A 28 -3.65 13.52 10.70
N LEU A 29 -2.41 13.08 10.90
CA LEU A 29 -1.22 13.89 10.61
C LEU A 29 -0.87 13.95 9.12
N TYR A 30 -0.94 12.83 8.41
CA TYR A 30 -0.59 12.78 6.98
C TYR A 30 -1.79 13.06 6.07
N GLY A 31 -2.99 12.60 6.43
CA GLY A 31 -4.22 12.76 5.65
C GLY A 31 -4.18 12.10 4.27
N GLN A 32 -3.18 11.25 4.00
CA GLN A 32 -2.94 10.65 2.69
C GLN A 32 -2.23 9.30 2.81
N GLU A 33 -2.46 8.45 1.81
CA GLU A 33 -1.82 7.15 1.64
C GLU A 33 -0.81 7.18 0.48
N GLY A 34 0.27 6.40 0.57
CA GLY A 34 1.28 6.36 -0.49
C GLY A 34 2.67 5.98 0.00
N ILE A 35 3.66 6.20 -0.87
CA ILE A 35 5.06 5.85 -0.64
C ILE A 35 5.85 7.08 -0.23
N PHE A 36 6.61 6.98 0.86
CA PHE A 36 7.47 8.07 1.31
C PHE A 36 8.69 8.27 0.40
N GLU A 37 9.16 9.52 0.35
CA GLU A 37 10.47 9.91 -0.20
C GLU A 37 11.64 9.46 0.71
N LYS A 38 11.68 8.17 1.05
CA LYS A 38 12.68 7.52 1.92
C LYS A 38 13.16 6.20 1.34
N GLY A 39 14.42 5.88 1.60
CA GLY A 39 15.08 4.71 1.02
C GLY A 39 15.08 4.78 -0.51
N ASN A 40 14.95 3.62 -1.15
CA ASN A 40 14.74 3.51 -2.59
C ASN A 40 13.28 3.65 -3.03
N LYS A 41 12.40 4.20 -2.17
CA LYS A 41 11.01 4.57 -2.49
C LYS A 41 10.19 3.41 -3.08
N LEU A 42 10.44 2.19 -2.58
CA LEU A 42 9.83 0.95 -3.10
C LEU A 42 9.99 0.76 -4.61
N LYS A 43 11.07 1.28 -5.23
CA LYS A 43 11.27 1.23 -6.68
C LYS A 43 11.08 -0.18 -7.24
N ALA A 44 10.13 -0.31 -8.16
CA ALA A 44 9.89 -1.52 -8.94
C ALA A 44 10.92 -1.67 -10.08
N THR A 45 11.47 -2.87 -10.23
CA THR A 45 12.38 -3.25 -11.33
C THR A 45 11.96 -4.60 -11.89
N ILE A 46 11.76 -4.70 -13.20
CA ILE A 46 11.51 -5.98 -13.88
C ILE A 46 12.85 -6.73 -13.93
N ILE A 47 12.94 -7.90 -13.29
CA ILE A 47 14.18 -8.69 -13.22
C ILE A 47 14.11 -9.99 -14.03
N SER A 48 12.91 -10.42 -14.43
CA SER A 48 12.69 -11.47 -15.43
C SER A 48 11.32 -11.28 -16.11
N ASN A 49 10.99 -12.17 -17.05
CA ASN A 49 9.71 -12.17 -17.77
C ASN A 49 8.47 -12.22 -16.87
N ASN A 50 8.62 -12.67 -15.63
CA ASN A 50 7.53 -12.95 -14.70
C ASN A 50 7.87 -12.57 -13.25
N LYS A 51 8.86 -11.69 -13.05
CA LYS A 51 9.30 -11.29 -11.71
C LYS A 51 9.63 -9.81 -11.65
N ILE A 52 9.08 -9.15 -10.63
CA ILE A 52 9.34 -7.74 -10.30
C ILE A 52 9.97 -7.68 -8.93
N ARG A 53 11.02 -6.87 -8.78
CA ARG A 53 11.65 -6.57 -7.50
C ARG A 53 11.23 -5.20 -7.02
N LEU A 54 10.76 -5.10 -5.77
CA LEU A 54 10.62 -3.85 -5.05
C LEU A 54 11.83 -3.64 -4.15
N SER A 55 12.46 -2.46 -4.24
CA SER A 55 13.59 -2.09 -3.38
C SER A 55 13.11 -1.56 -2.02
N ASP A 56 14.03 -1.28 -1.09
CA ASP A 56 13.70 -0.71 0.21
C ASP A 56 12.91 0.61 0.14
N GLY A 57 12.11 0.89 1.16
CA GLY A 57 11.29 2.08 1.25
C GLY A 57 10.21 1.95 2.33
N LEU A 58 9.45 3.03 2.53
CA LEU A 58 8.38 3.14 3.52
C LEU A 58 7.10 3.60 2.82
N LEU A 59 5.96 3.06 3.24
CA LEU A 59 4.64 3.51 2.81
C LEU A 59 3.70 3.66 4.02
N ILE A 60 2.61 4.40 3.82
CA ILE A 60 1.49 4.55 4.77
C ILE A 60 0.17 4.22 4.05
N ASN A 61 -0.68 3.45 4.70
CA ASN A 61 -1.99 2.99 4.22
C ASN A 61 -3.03 3.26 5.33
N GLN A 62 -3.74 4.39 5.23
CA GLN A 62 -4.65 4.90 6.27
C GLN A 62 -4.03 4.83 7.68
N GLY A 63 -2.95 5.58 7.90
CA GLY A 63 -2.22 5.54 9.19
C GLY A 63 -1.26 4.36 9.39
N HIS A 64 -1.49 3.21 8.76
CA HIS A 64 -0.67 2.02 8.97
C HIS A 64 0.60 2.00 8.09
N PHE A 65 1.77 1.82 8.71
CA PHE A 65 3.03 1.76 7.97
C PHE A 65 3.41 0.35 7.51
N LEU A 66 4.10 0.27 6.37
CA LEU A 66 4.84 -0.92 5.93
C LEU A 66 6.20 -0.47 5.38
N ARG A 67 7.25 -1.26 5.63
CA ARG A 67 8.57 -1.00 5.04
C ARG A 67 9.26 -2.26 4.55
N ILE A 68 9.96 -2.11 3.44
CA ILE A 68 11.08 -2.99 3.09
C ILE A 68 12.33 -2.36 3.74
N LYS A 69 13.06 -3.15 4.54
CA LYS A 69 14.19 -2.67 5.35
C LYS A 69 15.32 -2.11 4.47
N PRO A 70 16.11 -1.12 4.95
CA PRO A 70 17.20 -0.53 4.17
C PRO A 70 18.15 -1.59 3.59
N GLY A 71 18.47 -1.47 2.29
CA GLY A 71 19.34 -2.40 1.57
C GLY A 71 18.71 -3.76 1.23
N MET A 72 17.45 -4.00 1.62
CA MET A 72 16.70 -5.21 1.29
C MET A 72 15.78 -4.98 0.11
N TYR A 73 15.20 -6.07 -0.40
CA TYR A 73 14.23 -6.05 -1.47
C TYR A 73 13.18 -7.15 -1.26
N GLU A 74 12.06 -7.03 -1.98
CA GLU A 74 11.01 -8.04 -2.07
C GLU A 74 10.79 -8.42 -3.53
N ASP A 75 10.84 -9.71 -3.84
CA ASP A 75 10.60 -10.22 -5.19
C ASP A 75 9.16 -10.74 -5.30
N LEU A 76 8.41 -10.17 -6.24
CA LEU A 76 7.04 -10.51 -6.55
C LEU A 76 6.99 -11.35 -7.82
N THR A 77 6.39 -12.53 -7.71
CA THR A 77 6.09 -13.38 -8.87
C THR A 77 4.80 -12.90 -9.52
N ILE A 78 4.87 -12.67 -10.82
CA ILE A 78 3.72 -12.36 -11.66
C ILE A 78 3.40 -13.63 -12.44
N ASP A 79 2.17 -14.11 -12.36
CA ASP A 79 1.77 -15.26 -13.16
C ASP A 79 1.98 -14.96 -14.66
N ASN A 80 2.38 -15.96 -15.43
CA ASN A 80 2.49 -15.78 -16.88
C ASN A 80 1.14 -15.31 -17.47
N GLY A 81 1.22 -14.47 -18.49
CA GLY A 81 0.07 -14.05 -19.28
C GLY A 81 -0.37 -15.14 -20.27
N THR A 82 -1.35 -14.80 -21.09
CA THR A 82 -1.91 -15.70 -22.11
C THR A 82 -1.62 -15.11 -23.49
N GLN A 83 -1.23 -15.96 -24.44
CA GLN A 83 -0.95 -15.53 -25.81
C GLN A 83 -2.15 -14.80 -26.42
N ASN A 84 -1.88 -13.75 -27.21
CA ASN A 84 -2.89 -12.90 -27.87
C ASN A 84 -3.86 -12.16 -26.93
N THR A 85 -3.48 -11.99 -25.66
CA THR A 85 -4.27 -11.20 -24.68
C THR A 85 -3.40 -10.13 -24.03
N LYS A 86 -4.07 -9.13 -23.45
CA LYS A 86 -3.49 -8.16 -22.53
C LYS A 86 -4.06 -8.37 -21.13
N ARG A 87 -3.27 -8.11 -20.09
CA ARG A 87 -3.68 -8.22 -18.69
C ARG A 87 -2.94 -7.17 -17.86
N CYS A 88 -3.67 -6.48 -16.98
CA CYS A 88 -3.08 -5.61 -15.97
C CYS A 88 -3.21 -6.28 -14.60
N ASP A 89 -2.10 -6.47 -13.91
CA ASP A 89 -2.10 -6.86 -12.50
C ASP A 89 -1.78 -5.64 -11.64
N CYS A 90 -2.21 -5.64 -10.38
CA CYS A 90 -1.88 -4.59 -9.42
C CYS A 90 -0.97 -5.13 -8.33
N ILE A 91 0.16 -4.46 -8.09
CA ILE A 91 0.94 -4.67 -6.87
C ILE A 91 0.34 -3.74 -5.81
N VAL A 92 -0.10 -4.31 -4.69
CA VAL A 92 -0.75 -3.59 -3.60
C VAL A 92 -0.03 -3.83 -2.29
N ALA A 93 -0.07 -2.86 -1.38
CA ALA A 93 0.08 -3.12 0.04
C ALA A 93 -1.31 -3.38 0.62
N GLU A 94 -1.55 -4.60 1.10
CA GLU A 94 -2.82 -5.00 1.70
C GLU A 94 -2.67 -5.03 3.22
N PHE A 95 -3.43 -4.16 3.89
CA PHE A 95 -3.68 -4.29 5.31
C PHE A 95 -4.95 -5.13 5.51
N ARG A 96 -4.88 -6.15 6.37
CA ARG A 96 -5.99 -7.06 6.66
C ARG A 96 -6.12 -7.28 8.16
N ILE A 97 -7.37 -7.21 8.63
CA ILE A 97 -7.78 -7.61 9.98
C ILE A 97 -8.56 -8.92 9.85
N SER A 98 -8.12 -9.97 10.53
CA SER A 98 -8.80 -11.27 10.59
C SER A 98 -8.94 -11.77 12.03
N SER A 99 -9.57 -12.93 12.21
CA SER A 99 -9.61 -13.61 13.51
C SER A 99 -8.23 -13.99 14.05
N ASP A 100 -7.24 -14.13 13.15
CA ASP A 100 -5.88 -14.54 13.49
C ASP A 100 -4.95 -13.34 13.77
N GLY A 101 -5.49 -12.12 13.67
CA GLY A 101 -4.77 -10.87 13.90
C GLY A 101 -4.69 -9.98 12.66
N GLU A 102 -3.75 -9.05 12.70
CA GLU A 102 -3.52 -8.06 11.66
C GLU A 102 -2.32 -8.44 10.79
N THR A 103 -2.43 -8.28 9.48
CA THR A 103 -1.31 -8.41 8.53
C THR A 103 -1.19 -7.18 7.66
N HIS A 104 0.04 -6.84 7.28
CA HIS A 104 0.33 -5.80 6.30
C HIS A 104 1.42 -6.31 5.36
N GLU A 105 1.05 -6.59 4.11
CA GLU A 105 1.90 -7.33 3.17
C GLU A 105 1.82 -6.74 1.77
N ILE A 106 2.90 -6.91 0.99
CA ILE A 106 2.87 -6.61 -0.44
C ILE A 106 2.42 -7.86 -1.19
N LYS A 107 1.48 -7.71 -2.11
CA LYS A 107 0.97 -8.81 -2.92
C LYS A 107 0.55 -8.36 -4.31
N VAL A 108 0.36 -9.32 -5.19
CA VAL A 108 -0.12 -9.12 -6.56
C VAL A 108 -1.61 -9.48 -6.61
N VAL A 109 -2.45 -8.52 -6.98
CA VAL A 109 -3.84 -8.75 -7.36
C VAL A 109 -3.87 -8.95 -8.86
N LYS A 110 -4.08 -10.20 -9.26
CA LYS A 110 -4.12 -10.60 -10.67
C LYS A 110 -5.36 -10.04 -11.37
N GLY A 111 -5.18 -9.46 -12.54
CA GLY A 111 -6.28 -9.03 -13.40
C GLY A 111 -6.83 -10.16 -14.27
N THR A 112 -7.76 -9.79 -15.15
CA THR A 112 -8.38 -10.72 -16.10
C THR A 112 -7.80 -10.51 -17.49
N PRO A 113 -7.31 -11.56 -18.18
CA PRO A 113 -6.88 -11.45 -19.58
C PRO A 113 -8.02 -10.99 -20.50
N GLY A 114 -7.73 -10.10 -21.44
CA GLY A 114 -8.68 -9.59 -22.42
C GLY A 114 -8.03 -9.05 -23.68
N THR A 115 -8.81 -8.47 -24.58
CA THR A 115 -8.29 -7.74 -25.76
C THR A 115 -7.70 -6.38 -25.38
N VAL A 116 -8.17 -5.82 -24.27
CA VAL A 116 -7.67 -4.61 -23.62
C VAL A 116 -7.36 -4.90 -22.15
N GLU A 117 -6.51 -4.09 -21.55
CA GLU A 117 -6.22 -4.21 -20.13
C GLU A 117 -7.36 -3.63 -19.30
N THR A 118 -7.73 -4.34 -18.24
CA THR A 118 -8.67 -3.88 -17.23
C THR A 118 -7.99 -3.94 -15.88
N VAL A 119 -7.96 -2.82 -15.16
CA VAL A 119 -7.41 -2.74 -13.81
C VAL A 119 -8.32 -3.56 -12.86
N PRO A 120 -7.79 -4.52 -12.08
CA PRO A 120 -8.59 -5.27 -11.13
C PRO A 120 -9.20 -4.34 -10.07
N LYS A 121 -10.43 -4.66 -9.64
CA LYS A 121 -11.08 -3.92 -8.57
C LYS A 121 -10.36 -4.18 -7.25
N LEU A 122 -9.92 -3.11 -6.59
CA LEU A 122 -9.28 -3.17 -5.28
C LEU A 122 -10.28 -2.92 -4.15
N THR A 123 -10.02 -3.51 -2.99
CA THR A 123 -10.80 -3.29 -1.77
C THR A 123 -10.18 -2.18 -0.95
N LYS A 124 -10.92 -1.09 -0.72
CA LYS A 124 -10.52 0.04 0.12
C LYS A 124 -11.54 0.28 1.22
N ASN A 125 -11.70 -0.69 2.13
CA ASN A 125 -12.55 -0.45 3.29
C ASN A 125 -11.90 0.59 4.20
N ASP A 126 -12.74 1.27 4.97
CA ASP A 126 -12.32 2.21 5.98
C ASP A 126 -11.95 1.44 7.25
N LEU A 127 -10.66 1.37 7.56
CA LEU A 127 -10.14 0.59 8.69
C LEU A 127 -10.56 1.19 10.04
N GLU A 128 -10.87 2.48 10.10
CA GLU A 128 -11.31 3.16 11.32
C GLU A 128 -12.80 2.91 11.60
N ASN A 129 -13.58 2.64 10.55
CA ASN A 129 -15.03 2.44 10.63
C ASN A 129 -15.43 0.97 10.39
N GLY A 130 -14.67 0.03 10.95
CA GLY A 130 -14.99 -1.40 10.97
C GLY A 130 -14.65 -2.17 9.68
N GLY A 131 -13.90 -1.56 8.77
CA GLY A 131 -13.36 -2.22 7.58
C GLY A 131 -12.25 -3.21 7.93
N SER A 132 -12.22 -4.35 7.23
CA SER A 132 -11.25 -5.42 7.49
C SER A 132 -10.15 -5.56 6.43
N ILE A 133 -10.31 -4.94 5.25
CA ILE A 133 -9.33 -5.02 4.15
C ILE A 133 -9.16 -3.65 3.52
N ARG A 134 -7.90 -3.21 3.40
CA ARG A 134 -7.54 -2.01 2.65
C ARG A 134 -6.30 -2.23 1.79
N GLN A 135 -6.46 -2.05 0.49
CA GLN A 135 -5.42 -2.21 -0.52
C GLN A 135 -5.00 -0.85 -1.07
N LEU A 136 -3.76 -0.45 -0.75
CA LEU A 136 -3.09 0.67 -1.38
C LEU A 136 -2.44 0.20 -2.69
N GLU A 137 -2.89 0.73 -3.83
CA GLU A 137 -2.30 0.44 -5.14
C GLU A 137 -0.92 1.09 -5.26
N LEU A 138 0.12 0.27 -5.45
CA LEU A 138 1.50 0.74 -5.58
C LEU A 138 1.90 0.85 -7.05
N TYR A 139 1.69 -0.22 -7.80
CA TYR A 139 2.08 -0.34 -9.20
C TYR A 139 1.05 -1.09 -10.03
N ARG A 140 0.99 -0.77 -11.33
CA ARG A 140 0.32 -1.56 -12.35
C ARG A 140 1.36 -2.31 -13.16
N VAL A 141 1.11 -3.60 -13.37
CA VAL A 141 1.98 -4.49 -14.13
C VAL A 141 1.25 -4.87 -15.40
N HIS A 142 1.87 -4.55 -16.53
CA HIS A 142 1.30 -4.75 -17.85
C HIS A 142 1.83 -6.05 -18.44
N LEU A 143 0.94 -6.89 -18.94
CA LEU A 143 1.27 -8.09 -19.70
C LEU A 143 0.66 -7.97 -21.10
N ASN A 144 1.49 -8.21 -22.11
CA ASN A 144 1.06 -8.33 -23.50
C ASN A 144 1.57 -9.66 -24.06
N GLY A 145 0.67 -10.64 -24.16
CA GLY A 145 1.05 -12.03 -24.38
C GLY A 145 1.51 -12.71 -23.09
N ILE A 146 2.63 -13.44 -23.15
CA ILE A 146 3.06 -14.35 -22.07
C ILE A 146 3.83 -13.63 -20.96
N ASN A 147 4.56 -12.56 -21.29
CA ASN A 147 5.52 -11.93 -20.39
C ASN A 147 5.05 -10.53 -19.96
N ILE A 148 5.67 -10.04 -18.88
CA ILE A 148 5.58 -8.63 -18.47
C ILE A 148 6.10 -7.74 -19.61
N SER A 149 5.34 -6.71 -19.96
CA SER A 149 5.69 -5.67 -20.94
C SER A 149 5.99 -4.31 -20.31
N GLY A 150 5.60 -4.07 -19.06
CA GLY A 150 5.85 -2.80 -18.38
C GLY A 150 5.38 -2.79 -16.93
N VAL A 151 5.83 -1.80 -16.17
CA VAL A 151 5.38 -1.54 -14.80
C VAL A 151 5.30 -0.04 -14.55
N ASP A 152 4.13 0.44 -14.14
CA ASP A 152 3.85 1.86 -13.89
C ASP A 152 3.62 2.10 -12.40
N LYS A 153 4.27 3.12 -11.83
CA LYS A 153 4.01 3.55 -10.44
C LYS A 153 2.68 4.30 -10.40
N VAL A 154 1.79 3.90 -9.48
CA VAL A 154 0.48 4.53 -9.27
C VAL A 154 0.39 5.21 -7.90
N ALA A 155 1.07 4.67 -6.89
CA ALA A 155 1.04 5.25 -5.55
C ALA A 155 1.53 6.71 -5.53
N GLN A 156 0.82 7.53 -4.77
CA GLN A 156 1.21 8.90 -4.50
C GLN A 156 2.51 8.95 -3.70
N SER A 157 3.22 10.06 -3.82
CA SER A 157 4.42 10.30 -3.01
C SER A 157 4.02 11.03 -1.74
N VAL A 158 4.43 10.48 -0.60
CA VAL A 158 4.22 11.06 0.72
C VAL A 158 5.50 11.77 1.14
N TYR A 159 5.36 13.04 1.49
CA TYR A 159 6.48 13.88 1.87
C TYR A 159 6.60 13.98 3.38
N SER A 160 7.82 14.16 3.86
CA SER A 160 8.02 14.47 5.28
C SER A 160 7.44 15.84 5.60
N PHE A 161 7.08 16.09 6.86
CA PHE A 161 6.64 17.43 7.31
C PHE A 161 7.66 18.52 6.99
N ASN A 162 8.96 18.21 7.04
CA ASN A 162 10.00 19.16 6.63
C ASN A 162 9.93 19.55 5.15
N SER A 163 9.36 18.71 4.29
CA SER A 163 9.17 18.99 2.87
C SER A 163 7.81 19.63 2.56
N ALA A 164 6.83 19.47 3.46
CA ALA A 164 5.48 20.00 3.32
C ALA A 164 5.34 21.48 3.75
N VAL A 165 6.25 21.99 4.60
CA VAL A 165 6.10 23.29 5.29
C VAL A 165 6.80 24.47 4.57
N PHE A 166 7.50 24.28 3.46
CA PHE A 166 8.28 25.36 2.81
C PHE A 166 7.83 25.79 1.39
N TYR A 167 6.58 25.52 0.99
CA TYR A 167 6.03 26.06 -0.27
C TYR A 167 4.85 26.97 -0.02
N TYR A 168 5.11 28.09 0.67
CA TYR A 168 4.35 29.32 0.48
C TYR A 168 5.38 30.42 0.24
N GLU A 169 5.61 30.74 -1.04
CA GLU A 169 6.09 32.07 -1.45
C GLU A 169 4.91 33.05 -1.47
#